data_AF-A0AAE1F0W3-F1
#
_entry.id   AF-A0AAE1F0W3-F1
#
_cell.length_a   1.000
_cell.length_b   1.000
_cell.length_c   1.000
_cell.angle_alpha   90.00
_cell.angle_beta   90.00
_cell.angle_gamma   90.00
#
_symmetry.space_group_name_H-M   'P 1'
#
loop_
_entity.id
_entity.type
_entity.pdbx_description
1 polymer ?
#
loop_
_entity_poly.entity_id
_entity_poly.type
_entity_poly.pdbx_seq_one_letter_code
_entity_poly.pdbx_strand_id
1 'polypeptide(L)'
;MDETEELVKRKPGTRLVTQDEAARVAGVVVVAVGADHYHRLPLPLLMHKVVVDVANRTSPPNTNEESLAEKLQGLIPQAQVVKAFNVLSAYALENNVQQGAKQVPVASDWAGARRRVLEMVKRMGYSGVDRGQLKAAKEIEAIPLQLMPSWRVPLIVVGGFWFFHYLLLLFKYQVCEKISEGKDWEGYSLKHLALLNINRTCAITALWTLTLCYLPGVGAAYLQLAWGTKYRRFPTWLDKWLKMRKQLGLLMLWLASIHTCLGVAIWSGHYDPLVWEPPTFISAQVKINTTSYVTMDVPVQNTKMSLQGELFLTFGTLSMFITCLLGVSSLPSVGATLSWREFMFIQSKLGWLALVTGTVHDGLLGWGFSSQDYTKCSLPSSAQYALWFPLVTIALKLPLLLPCVDGPLQKIRCGHDRNKKKRSNVYPTDPDQSLDMTRRKREDRMVWQVRPMHTPHPIILA
;
A
#
# COMPACT_ATOMS: atom_id res chain seq x y z
N MET A 1 3.74 51.62 2.00
CA MET A 1 2.36 51.17 1.73
C MET A 1 2.28 49.78 2.32
N ASP A 2 1.39 49.55 3.28
CA ASP A 2 1.30 48.30 4.02
C ASP A 2 0.99 47.16 3.03
N GLU A 3 1.75 46.07 3.07
CA GLU A 3 1.60 44.90 2.18
C GLU A 3 0.14 44.38 2.18
N THR A 4 -0.54 44.58 3.32
CA THR A 4 -1.97 44.28 3.53
C THR A 4 -2.90 45.16 2.68
N GLU A 5 -2.63 46.45 2.55
CA GLU A 5 -3.42 47.36 1.73
C GLU A 5 -3.29 47.05 0.24
N GLU A 6 -2.11 46.62 -0.18
CA GLU A 6 -1.86 46.21 -1.56
C GLU A 6 -2.60 44.90 -1.91
N LEU A 7 -2.61 43.93 -0.99
CA LEU A 7 -3.38 42.69 -1.11
C LEU A 7 -4.89 42.95 -1.28
N VAL A 8 -5.45 43.92 -0.54
CA VAL A 8 -6.86 44.30 -0.63
C VAL A 8 -7.16 44.96 -1.97
N LYS A 9 -6.29 45.84 -2.46
CA LYS A 9 -6.45 46.46 -3.80
C LYS A 9 -6.48 45.42 -4.93
N ARG A 10 -5.74 44.31 -4.78
CA ARG A 10 -5.70 43.22 -5.77
C ARG A 10 -6.93 42.30 -5.74
N LYS A 11 -7.81 42.40 -4.72
CA LYS A 11 -9.00 41.53 -4.56
C LYS A 11 -10.30 42.35 -4.47
N PRO A 12 -10.95 42.64 -5.63
CA PRO A 12 -12.19 43.41 -5.66
C PRO A 12 -13.25 42.85 -4.72
N GLY A 13 -13.92 43.73 -3.97
CA GLY A 13 -14.95 43.34 -2.98
C GLY A 13 -14.41 42.98 -1.59
N THR A 14 -13.10 43.13 -1.34
CA THR A 14 -12.50 42.95 -0.01
C THR A 14 -12.36 44.30 0.70
N ARG A 15 -12.64 44.36 2.01
CA ARG A 15 -12.40 45.54 2.87
C ARG A 15 -11.55 45.13 4.07
N LEU A 16 -10.50 45.91 4.36
CA LEU A 16 -9.73 45.77 5.59
C LEU A 16 -10.47 46.49 6.72
N VAL A 17 -10.66 45.80 7.86
CA VAL A 17 -11.39 46.31 9.03
C VAL A 17 -10.77 45.79 10.30
N THR A 18 -11.19 46.35 11.44
CA THR A 18 -10.83 45.82 12.76
C THR A 18 -11.45 44.43 12.99
N GLN A 19 -10.86 43.66 13.91
CA GLN A 19 -11.37 42.33 14.25
C GLN A 19 -12.83 42.38 14.72
N ASP A 20 -13.18 43.39 15.53
CA ASP A 20 -14.53 43.61 16.06
C ASP A 20 -15.55 43.91 14.96
N GLU A 21 -15.21 44.77 14.00
CA GLU A 21 -16.07 45.08 12.87
C GLU A 21 -16.35 43.84 12.01
N ALA A 22 -15.30 43.09 11.66
CA ALA A 22 -15.44 41.85 10.91
C ALA A 22 -16.29 40.83 11.68
N ALA A 23 -16.00 40.66 12.97
CA ALA A 23 -16.70 39.71 13.82
C ALA A 23 -18.16 40.07 14.03
N ARG A 24 -18.59 41.34 13.97
CA ARG A 24 -20.02 41.71 14.07
C ARG A 24 -20.82 41.31 12.82
N VAL A 25 -20.28 41.57 11.63
CA VAL A 25 -21.01 41.40 10.35
C VAL A 25 -20.98 39.96 9.84
N ALA A 26 -19.88 39.23 10.08
CA ALA A 26 -19.70 37.90 9.50
C ALA A 26 -20.58 36.81 10.17
N GLY A 27 -21.21 35.96 9.36
CA GLY A 27 -21.88 34.73 9.84
C GLY A 27 -20.94 33.52 9.96
N VAL A 28 -19.83 33.55 9.23
CA VAL A 28 -18.75 32.55 9.24
C VAL A 28 -17.44 33.31 9.39
N VAL A 29 -16.64 32.97 10.39
CA VAL A 29 -15.34 33.60 10.67
C VAL A 29 -14.24 32.56 10.50
N VAL A 30 -13.28 32.82 9.61
CA VAL A 30 -12.10 31.97 9.42
C VAL A 30 -10.96 32.50 10.29
N VAL A 31 -10.50 31.68 11.24
CA VAL A 31 -9.44 32.05 12.19
C VAL A 31 -8.09 31.70 11.57
N ALA A 32 -7.55 32.62 10.76
CA ALA A 32 -6.27 32.47 10.07
C ALA A 32 -5.07 32.98 10.90
N VAL A 33 -5.06 32.70 12.20
CA VAL A 33 -3.94 33.01 13.12
C VAL A 33 -3.43 31.73 13.78
N GLY A 34 -2.16 31.72 14.17
CA GLY A 34 -1.60 30.60 14.94
C GLY A 34 -2.30 30.44 16.29
N ALA A 35 -2.35 29.20 16.80
CA ALA A 35 -3.06 28.87 18.04
C ALA A 35 -2.57 29.67 19.26
N ASP A 36 -1.29 30.06 19.28
CA ASP A 36 -0.70 30.90 20.32
C ASP A 36 -1.39 32.27 20.45
N HIS A 37 -2.11 32.70 19.41
CA HIS A 37 -2.79 33.99 19.34
C HIS A 37 -4.31 33.90 19.55
N TYR A 38 -4.88 32.73 19.87
CA TYR A 38 -6.33 32.61 20.10
C TYR A 38 -6.84 33.52 21.22
N HIS A 39 -6.02 33.81 22.23
CA HIS A 39 -6.35 34.73 23.32
C HIS A 39 -6.59 36.18 22.84
N ARG A 40 -6.13 36.55 21.64
CA ARG A 40 -6.30 37.89 21.06
C ARG A 40 -7.56 38.03 20.21
N LEU A 41 -8.31 36.95 20.01
CA LEU A 41 -9.56 36.98 19.23
C LEU A 41 -10.66 37.69 20.02
N PRO A 42 -11.62 38.35 19.34
CA PRO A 42 -12.77 38.98 20.01
C PRO A 42 -13.80 37.91 20.43
N LEU A 43 -13.45 37.07 21.40
CA LEU A 43 -14.22 35.89 21.82
C LEU A 43 -15.73 36.16 22.03
N PRO A 44 -16.15 37.27 22.71
CA PRO A 44 -17.57 37.55 22.91
C PRO A 44 -18.34 37.77 21.60
N LEU A 45 -17.69 38.35 20.58
CA LEU A 45 -18.32 38.62 19.29
C LEU A 45 -18.44 37.37 18.40
N LEU A 46 -17.76 36.28 18.77
CA LEU A 46 -17.76 35.02 18.03
C LEU A 46 -18.80 34.02 18.56
N MET A 47 -19.49 34.33 19.66
CA MET A 47 -20.55 33.50 20.23
C MET A 47 -21.67 33.26 19.21
N HIS A 48 -22.18 32.03 19.14
CA HIS A 48 -23.21 31.56 18.20
C HIS A 48 -22.85 31.62 16.70
N LYS A 49 -21.62 31.99 16.34
CA LYS A 49 -21.14 32.03 14.95
C LYS A 49 -20.50 30.71 14.56
N VAL A 50 -20.36 30.51 13.24
CA VAL A 50 -19.50 29.45 12.72
C VAL A 50 -18.07 29.95 12.73
N VAL A 51 -17.20 29.29 13.48
CA VAL A 51 -15.78 29.65 13.59
C VAL A 51 -14.95 28.54 12.98
N VAL A 52 -14.25 28.83 11.88
CA VAL A 52 -13.44 27.86 11.15
C VAL A 52 -12.00 27.94 11.63
N ASP A 53 -11.54 26.91 12.33
CA ASP A 53 -10.14 26.74 12.69
C ASP A 53 -9.37 26.14 11.50
N VAL A 54 -8.35 26.87 11.04
CA VAL A 54 -7.43 26.45 9.95
C VAL A 54 -5.99 26.22 10.44
N ALA A 55 -5.73 26.34 11.74
CA ALA A 55 -4.39 26.26 12.30
C ALA A 55 -3.78 24.86 12.14
N ASN A 56 -2.47 24.82 11.93
CA ASN A 56 -1.69 23.59 11.93
C ASN A 56 -0.82 23.52 13.18
N ARG A 57 -0.59 22.31 13.66
CA ARG A 57 0.41 22.06 14.70
C ARG A 57 1.80 22.13 14.09
N THR A 58 2.77 22.52 14.92
CA THR A 58 4.20 22.46 14.60
C THR A 58 4.80 21.10 14.96
N SER A 59 4.16 20.33 15.85
CA SER A 59 4.61 19.03 16.34
C SER A 59 3.46 18.02 16.45
N PRO A 60 3.74 16.70 16.37
CA PRO A 60 2.72 15.67 16.54
C PRO A 60 2.03 15.76 17.92
N PRO A 61 0.71 15.60 18.02
CA PRO A 61 0.00 15.73 19.29
C PRO A 61 0.34 14.58 20.25
N ASN A 62 0.47 14.88 21.54
CA ASN A 62 0.54 13.86 22.59
C ASN A 62 -0.81 13.12 22.72
N THR A 63 -0.80 11.87 23.18
CA THR A 63 -2.01 11.03 23.24
C THR A 63 -3.15 11.67 24.05
N ASN A 64 -2.83 12.39 25.13
CA ASN A 64 -3.81 13.02 26.02
C ASN A 64 -4.09 14.50 25.70
N GLU A 65 -3.45 15.05 24.68
CA GLU A 65 -3.65 16.45 24.32
C GLU A 65 -4.89 16.61 23.43
N GLU A 66 -5.75 17.57 23.78
CA GLU A 66 -6.84 18.05 22.95
C GLU A 66 -6.32 18.70 21.65
N SER A 67 -7.13 18.65 20.59
CA SER A 67 -6.86 19.31 19.31
C SER A 67 -6.86 20.85 19.43
N LEU A 68 -6.26 21.56 18.48
CA LEU A 68 -6.32 23.04 18.46
C LEU A 68 -7.76 23.52 18.27
N ALA A 69 -8.55 22.78 17.50
CA ALA A 69 -9.97 23.07 17.32
C ALA A 69 -10.78 22.86 18.62
N GLU A 70 -10.47 21.83 19.41
CA GLU A 70 -11.06 21.61 20.73
C GLU A 70 -10.65 22.71 21.72
N LYS A 71 -9.37 23.13 21.71
CA LYS A 71 -8.89 24.30 22.47
C LYS A 71 -9.69 25.55 22.14
N LEU A 72 -9.89 25.83 20.85
CA LEU A 72 -10.69 26.97 20.40
C LEU A 72 -12.15 26.87 20.83
N GLN A 73 -12.74 25.67 20.77
CA GLN A 73 -14.11 25.42 21.23
C GLN A 73 -14.24 25.62 22.75
N GLY A 74 -13.21 25.29 23.54
CA GLY A 74 -13.15 25.58 24.97
C GLY A 74 -13.09 27.06 25.30
N LEU A 75 -12.39 27.87 24.49
CA LEU A 75 -12.33 29.33 24.64
C LEU A 75 -13.64 30.03 24.28
N ILE A 76 -14.45 29.44 23.37
CA ILE A 76 -15.72 30.01 22.92
C ILE A 76 -16.83 28.93 22.92
N PRO A 77 -17.31 28.48 24.10
CA PRO A 77 -18.22 27.33 24.20
C PRO A 77 -19.52 27.46 23.39
N GLN A 78 -19.98 28.70 23.17
CA GLN A 78 -21.22 28.98 22.44
C GLN A 78 -21.01 29.15 20.92
N ALA A 79 -19.76 29.12 20.43
CA ALA A 79 -19.48 29.10 18.99
C ALA A 79 -19.63 27.70 18.41
N GLN A 80 -19.88 27.65 17.10
CA GLN A 80 -19.91 26.41 16.33
C GLN A 80 -18.55 26.23 15.65
N VAL A 81 -17.58 25.67 16.37
CA VAL A 81 -16.22 25.49 15.83
C VAL A 81 -16.20 24.38 14.78
N VAL A 82 -15.50 24.64 13.68
CA VAL A 82 -15.30 23.71 12.57
C VAL A 82 -13.82 23.63 12.24
N LYS A 83 -13.24 22.42 12.24
CA LYS A 83 -11.89 22.19 11.72
C LYS A 83 -11.95 21.99 10.20
N ALA A 84 -11.25 22.82 9.43
CA ALA A 84 -11.15 22.69 7.98
C ALA A 84 -9.90 23.39 7.41
N PHE A 85 -9.64 23.22 6.10
CA PHE A 85 -8.60 23.90 5.30
C PHE A 85 -7.13 23.72 5.71
N ASN A 86 -6.83 23.20 6.90
CA ASN A 86 -5.48 23.03 7.43
C ASN A 86 -4.57 22.14 6.53
N VAL A 87 -5.15 21.29 5.68
CA VAL A 87 -4.42 20.46 4.71
C VAL A 87 -4.02 21.20 3.42
N LEU A 88 -4.51 22.42 3.21
CA LEU A 88 -4.18 23.26 2.05
C LEU A 88 -3.04 24.23 2.42
N SER A 89 -2.10 24.41 1.50
CA SER A 89 -1.09 25.48 1.64
C SER A 89 -1.64 26.79 1.10
N ALA A 90 -1.13 27.92 1.60
CA ALA A 90 -1.47 29.25 1.08
C ALA A 90 -1.19 29.34 -0.44
N TYR A 91 -0.06 28.79 -0.89
CA TYR A 91 0.31 28.72 -2.30
C TYR A 91 -0.75 28.00 -3.16
N ALA A 92 -1.31 26.89 -2.67
CA ALA A 92 -2.33 26.12 -3.40
C ALA A 92 -3.65 26.88 -3.50
N LEU A 93 -4.01 27.66 -2.47
CA LEU A 93 -5.20 28.51 -2.45
C LEU A 93 -5.06 29.73 -3.38
N GLU A 94 -3.86 30.31 -3.46
CA GLU A 94 -3.59 31.48 -4.29
C GLU A 94 -3.51 31.13 -5.77
N ASN A 95 -2.86 30.01 -6.11
CA ASN A 95 -2.60 29.61 -7.50
C ASN A 95 -3.59 28.55 -8.00
N ASN A 96 -4.66 28.26 -7.26
CA ASN A 96 -5.69 27.26 -7.60
C ASN A 96 -5.14 25.85 -7.94
N VAL A 97 -4.01 25.48 -7.34
CA VAL A 97 -3.34 24.20 -7.60
C VAL A 97 -4.12 23.07 -6.92
N GLN A 98 -4.30 21.94 -7.62
CA GLN A 98 -4.95 20.72 -7.10
C GLN A 98 -6.45 20.85 -6.77
N GLN A 99 -7.16 21.82 -7.36
CA GLN A 99 -8.63 21.86 -7.33
C GLN A 99 -9.20 20.55 -7.89
N GLY A 100 -10.26 20.02 -7.25
CA GLY A 100 -10.85 18.71 -7.55
C GLY A 100 -10.04 17.48 -7.10
N ALA A 101 -8.71 17.52 -7.14
CA ALA A 101 -7.85 16.41 -6.76
C ALA A 101 -7.61 16.32 -5.24
N LYS A 102 -7.60 17.47 -4.55
CA LYS A 102 -7.34 17.53 -3.11
C LYS A 102 -8.61 17.52 -2.29
N GLN A 103 -8.64 16.60 -1.32
CA GLN A 103 -9.73 16.49 -0.36
C GLN A 103 -9.48 17.41 0.84
N VAL A 104 -10.50 18.16 1.26
CA VAL A 104 -10.48 19.00 2.46
C VAL A 104 -11.35 18.34 3.53
N PRO A 105 -10.75 17.75 4.58
CA PRO A 105 -11.51 17.18 5.68
C PRO A 105 -12.19 18.28 6.50
N VAL A 106 -13.42 18.02 6.94
CA VAL A 106 -14.22 18.94 7.74
C VAL A 106 -14.81 18.20 8.94
N ALA A 107 -14.59 18.72 10.16
CA ALA A 107 -15.10 18.15 11.40
C ALA A 107 -15.71 19.22 12.31
N SER A 108 -16.85 18.91 12.94
CA SER A 108 -17.54 19.77 13.90
C SER A 108 -18.63 18.98 14.62
N ASP A 109 -18.97 19.34 15.85
CA ASP A 109 -20.12 18.76 16.55
C ASP A 109 -21.46 19.30 16.02
N TRP A 110 -21.43 20.43 15.30
CA TRP A 110 -22.60 21.08 14.74
C TRP A 110 -22.81 20.71 13.27
N ALA A 111 -23.81 19.87 13.00
CA ALA A 111 -24.10 19.42 11.62
C ALA A 111 -24.42 20.57 10.65
N GLY A 112 -25.07 21.64 11.13
CA GLY A 112 -25.35 22.84 10.34
C GLY A 112 -24.09 23.61 9.94
N ALA A 113 -23.17 23.82 10.88
CA ALA A 113 -21.88 24.46 10.62
C ALA A 113 -21.03 23.64 9.64
N ARG A 114 -20.97 22.32 9.86
CA ARG A 114 -20.23 21.39 8.99
C ARG A 114 -20.73 21.42 7.55
N ARG A 115 -22.06 21.42 7.34
CA ARG A 115 -22.66 21.50 6.01
C ARG A 115 -22.31 22.82 5.30
N ARG A 116 -22.39 23.95 6.01
CA ARG A 116 -22.03 25.28 5.47
C ARG A 116 -20.57 25.32 5.03
N VAL A 117 -19.66 24.77 5.83
CA VAL A 117 -18.23 24.75 5.48
C VAL A 117 -17.94 23.77 4.33
N LEU A 118 -18.60 22.62 4.27
CA LEU A 118 -18.49 21.69 3.13
C LEU A 118 -18.96 22.35 1.82
N GLU A 119 -20.04 23.14 1.86
CA GLU A 119 -20.51 23.88 0.70
C GLU A 119 -19.51 24.97 0.27
N MET A 120 -18.93 25.70 1.23
CA MET A 120 -17.86 26.67 0.98
C MET A 120 -16.65 26.00 0.30
N VAL A 121 -16.18 24.85 0.82
CA VAL A 121 -15.10 24.05 0.21
C VAL A 121 -15.42 23.69 -1.24
N LYS A 122 -16.67 23.26 -1.51
CA LYS A 122 -17.12 22.91 -2.87
C LYS A 122 -17.13 24.12 -3.80
N ARG A 123 -17.61 25.28 -3.33
CA ARG A 123 -17.63 26.55 -4.10
C ARG A 123 -16.22 27.04 -4.43
N MET A 124 -15.23 26.70 -3.60
CA MET A 124 -13.81 26.97 -3.86
C MET A 124 -13.16 25.96 -4.83
N GLY A 125 -13.92 25.01 -5.40
CA GLY A 125 -13.41 24.01 -6.34
C GLY A 125 -12.71 22.81 -5.69
N TYR A 126 -12.82 22.62 -4.38
CA TYR A 126 -12.23 21.47 -3.67
C TYR A 126 -13.28 20.41 -3.34
N SER A 127 -12.81 19.19 -3.04
CA SER A 127 -13.68 18.09 -2.59
C SER A 127 -13.74 18.06 -1.06
N GLY A 128 -14.88 18.41 -0.47
CA GLY A 128 -15.08 18.36 0.97
C GLY A 128 -15.34 16.94 1.49
N VAL A 129 -14.65 16.54 2.55
CA VAL A 129 -14.82 15.23 3.20
C VAL A 129 -15.30 15.40 4.62
N ASP A 130 -16.54 14.99 4.89
CA ASP A 130 -17.10 14.99 6.25
C ASP A 130 -16.40 13.94 7.13
N ARG A 131 -15.74 14.39 8.20
CA ARG A 131 -15.06 13.57 9.21
C ARG A 131 -15.86 13.43 10.52
N GLY A 132 -17.09 13.94 10.56
CA GLY A 132 -17.99 13.83 11.70
C GLY A 132 -17.74 14.89 12.77
N GLN A 133 -17.66 14.42 14.02
CA GLN A 133 -17.56 15.24 15.23
C GLN A 133 -16.21 15.96 15.37
N LEU A 134 -16.17 17.01 16.20
CA LEU A 134 -14.98 17.84 16.40
C LEU A 134 -13.78 17.04 16.93
N LYS A 135 -14.02 15.93 17.64
CA LYS A 135 -13.00 14.98 18.08
C LYS A 135 -12.09 14.47 16.94
N ALA A 136 -12.60 14.42 15.71
CA ALA A 136 -11.80 14.05 14.53
C ALA A 136 -10.75 15.12 14.14
N ALA A 137 -10.84 16.34 14.68
CA ALA A 137 -9.89 17.42 14.43
C ALA A 137 -8.45 17.03 14.79
N LYS A 138 -8.25 16.22 15.84
CA LYS A 138 -6.93 15.72 16.22
C LYS A 138 -6.27 14.91 15.10
N GLU A 139 -7.04 14.03 14.44
CA GLU A 139 -6.55 13.27 13.29
C GLU A 139 -6.30 14.18 12.09
N ILE A 140 -7.18 15.15 11.85
CA ILE A 140 -7.08 16.13 10.76
C ILE A 140 -5.82 17.01 10.90
N GLU A 141 -5.52 17.47 12.12
CA GLU A 141 -4.31 18.25 12.44
C GLU A 141 -3.01 17.46 12.23
N ALA A 142 -3.07 16.14 12.39
CA ALA A 142 -1.92 15.28 12.17
C ALA A 142 -1.63 15.03 10.68
N ILE A 143 -2.58 15.24 9.77
CA ILE A 143 -2.43 14.93 8.33
C ILE A 143 -1.20 15.64 7.73
N PRO A 144 -1.01 16.98 7.89
CA PRO A 144 0.12 17.66 7.27
C PRO A 144 1.48 17.28 7.86
N LEU A 145 1.50 16.78 9.10
CA LEU A 145 2.72 16.40 9.82
C LEU A 145 3.19 14.98 9.47
N GLN A 146 2.31 14.13 8.95
CA GLN A 146 2.64 12.73 8.69
C GLN A 146 3.26 12.52 7.31
N LEU A 147 4.53 12.16 7.27
CA LEU A 147 5.16 11.64 6.05
C LEU A 147 4.83 10.16 5.85
N MET A 148 4.04 9.88 4.81
CA MET A 148 3.72 8.55 4.27
C MET A 148 3.44 7.46 5.35
N PRO A 149 2.45 7.66 6.24
CA PRO A 149 2.24 6.83 7.42
C PRO A 149 2.02 5.34 7.08
N SER A 150 1.25 5.05 6.02
CA SER A 150 0.96 3.68 5.60
C SER A 150 2.14 2.96 4.91
N TRP A 151 3.21 3.69 4.54
CA TRP A 151 4.35 3.15 3.80
C TRP A 151 5.55 2.82 4.69
N ARG A 152 5.62 3.36 5.91
CA ARG A 152 6.77 3.18 6.82
C ARG A 152 7.10 1.71 7.07
N VAL A 153 6.12 0.94 7.53
CA VAL A 153 6.32 -0.49 7.84
C VAL A 153 6.59 -1.31 6.58
N PRO A 154 5.82 -1.17 5.48
CA PRO A 154 6.13 -1.86 4.22
C PRO A 154 7.54 -1.59 3.68
N LEU A 155 8.01 -0.34 3.72
CA LEU A 155 9.36 0.01 3.27
C LEU A 155 10.44 -0.64 4.12
N ILE A 156 10.28 -0.66 5.45
CA ILE A 156 11.24 -1.31 6.36
C ILE A 156 11.26 -2.83 6.11
N VAL A 157 10.09 -3.46 5.98
CA VAL A 157 9.98 -4.91 5.78
C VAL A 157 10.58 -5.32 4.42
N VAL A 158 10.16 -4.67 3.34
CA VAL A 158 10.63 -5.01 1.99
C VAL A 158 12.10 -4.63 1.82
N GLY A 159 12.54 -3.49 2.34
CA GLY A 159 13.95 -3.08 2.34
C GLY A 159 14.83 -4.04 3.13
N GLY A 160 14.35 -4.52 4.29
CA GLY A 160 15.02 -5.55 5.09
C GLY A 160 15.17 -6.87 4.32
N PHE A 161 14.10 -7.36 3.68
CA PHE A 161 14.18 -8.55 2.83
C PHE A 161 15.12 -8.35 1.64
N TRP A 162 15.06 -7.19 0.97
CA TRP A 162 15.95 -6.88 -0.15
C TRP A 162 17.42 -6.93 0.29
N PHE A 163 17.76 -6.28 1.40
CA PHE A 163 19.13 -6.27 1.92
C PHE A 163 19.59 -7.67 2.32
N PHE A 164 18.72 -8.44 2.98
CA PHE A 164 19.00 -9.83 3.33
C PHE A 164 19.28 -10.70 2.10
N HIS A 165 18.41 -10.65 1.08
CA HIS A 165 18.61 -11.39 -0.17
C HIS A 165 19.88 -10.93 -0.90
N TYR A 166 20.16 -9.63 -0.92
CA TYR A 166 21.37 -9.08 -1.54
C TYR A 166 22.64 -9.65 -0.90
N LEU A 167 22.71 -9.65 0.44
CA LEU A 167 23.84 -10.21 1.17
C LEU A 167 23.96 -11.73 0.98
N LEU A 168 22.85 -12.44 0.97
CA LEU A 168 22.85 -13.89 0.75
C LEU A 168 23.37 -14.25 -0.64
N LEU A 169 22.91 -13.53 -1.68
CA LEU A 169 23.37 -13.71 -3.06
C LEU A 169 24.82 -13.28 -3.24
N LEU A 170 25.22 -12.17 -2.61
CA LEU A 170 26.62 -11.71 -2.56
C LEU A 170 27.50 -12.82 -1.99
N PHE A 171 27.18 -13.31 -0.80
CA PHE A 171 27.96 -14.37 -0.17
C PHE A 171 28.01 -15.63 -1.04
N LYS A 172 26.88 -16.07 -1.59
CA LYS A 172 26.82 -17.28 -2.42
C LYS A 172 27.64 -17.17 -3.71
N TYR A 173 27.44 -16.12 -4.50
CA TYR A 173 28.02 -16.00 -5.84
C TYR A 173 29.38 -15.30 -5.88
N GLN A 174 29.74 -14.52 -4.86
CA GLN A 174 30.99 -13.76 -4.86
C GLN A 174 32.03 -14.37 -3.91
N VAL A 175 31.59 -14.85 -2.74
CA VAL A 175 32.50 -15.34 -1.70
C VAL A 175 32.65 -16.86 -1.77
N CYS A 176 31.56 -17.60 -1.69
CA CYS A 176 31.56 -19.07 -1.65
C CYS A 176 32.15 -19.70 -2.92
N GLU A 177 31.76 -19.21 -4.09
CA GLU A 177 32.27 -19.72 -5.37
C GLU A 177 33.80 -19.65 -5.45
N LYS A 178 34.37 -18.52 -5.03
CA LYS A 178 35.83 -18.32 -5.00
C LYS A 178 36.52 -19.24 -4.00
N ILE A 179 35.98 -19.38 -2.79
CA ILE A 179 36.53 -20.28 -1.75
C ILE A 179 36.56 -21.72 -2.25
N SER A 180 35.50 -22.17 -2.91
CA SER A 180 35.41 -23.54 -3.43
C SER A 180 36.36 -23.82 -4.61
N GLU A 181 36.77 -22.79 -5.35
CA GLU A 181 37.64 -22.91 -6.53
C GLU A 181 39.14 -22.71 -6.20
N GLY A 182 39.49 -22.35 -4.95
CA GLY A 182 40.88 -22.21 -4.52
C GLY A 182 41.67 -21.11 -5.24
N LYS A 183 41.00 -20.14 -5.88
CA LYS A 183 41.63 -19.07 -6.68
C LYS A 183 42.08 -17.89 -5.80
N ASP A 184 43.28 -17.38 -6.05
CA ASP A 184 43.82 -16.18 -5.39
C ASP A 184 42.94 -14.93 -5.61
N TRP A 185 42.94 -14.02 -4.63
CA TRP A 185 42.15 -12.77 -4.68
C TRP A 185 42.68 -11.75 -5.69
N GLU A 186 43.92 -11.91 -6.15
CA GLU A 186 44.50 -11.09 -7.22
C GLU A 186 43.76 -11.31 -8.54
N GLY A 187 43.22 -10.22 -9.11
CA GLY A 187 42.38 -10.25 -10.32
C GLY A 187 40.89 -10.52 -10.08
N TYR A 188 40.40 -10.44 -8.83
CA TYR A 188 38.98 -10.60 -8.54
C TYR A 188 38.10 -9.56 -9.24
N SER A 189 37.18 -10.04 -10.05
CA SER A 189 36.33 -9.22 -10.90
C SER A 189 34.95 -9.03 -10.27
N LEU A 190 34.70 -7.84 -9.71
CA LEU A 190 33.40 -7.41 -9.18
C LEU A 190 32.31 -7.18 -10.27
N LYS A 191 32.55 -7.63 -11.51
CA LYS A 191 31.70 -7.34 -12.69
C LYS A 191 30.23 -7.75 -12.52
N HIS A 192 29.92 -8.74 -11.68
CA HIS A 192 28.56 -9.24 -11.48
C HIS A 192 27.85 -8.66 -10.24
N LEU A 193 28.52 -7.81 -9.46
CA LEU A 193 28.02 -7.24 -8.22
C LEU A 193 26.84 -6.26 -8.42
N ALA A 194 26.98 -5.37 -9.40
CA ALA A 194 25.99 -4.32 -9.62
C ALA A 194 24.79 -4.85 -10.39
N LEU A 195 25.00 -5.47 -11.55
CA LEU A 195 23.90 -5.79 -12.45
C LEU A 195 23.19 -7.09 -12.08
N LEU A 196 23.91 -8.22 -12.08
CA LEU A 196 23.32 -9.54 -11.85
C LEU A 196 22.83 -9.73 -10.41
N ASN A 197 23.61 -9.26 -9.42
CA ASN A 197 23.21 -9.39 -8.03
C ASN A 197 21.95 -8.58 -7.71
N ILE A 198 21.88 -7.31 -8.17
CA ILE A 198 20.67 -6.48 -8.01
C ILE A 198 19.49 -7.11 -8.75
N ASN A 199 19.69 -7.57 -10.00
CA ASN A 199 18.61 -8.16 -10.77
C ASN A 199 18.00 -9.39 -10.06
N ARG A 200 18.84 -10.32 -9.60
CA ARG A 200 18.40 -11.50 -8.82
C ARG A 200 17.75 -11.09 -7.50
N THR A 201 18.32 -10.13 -6.77
CA THR A 201 17.75 -9.64 -5.51
C THR A 201 16.34 -9.06 -5.72
N CYS A 202 16.17 -8.25 -6.76
CA CYS A 202 14.88 -7.66 -7.12
C CYS A 202 13.85 -8.74 -7.49
N ALA A 203 14.22 -9.74 -8.28
CA ALA A 203 13.35 -10.85 -8.66
C ALA A 203 12.81 -11.60 -7.43
N ILE A 204 13.71 -12.05 -6.55
CA ILE A 204 13.36 -12.84 -5.37
C ILE A 204 12.51 -12.01 -4.40
N THR A 205 12.94 -10.77 -4.14
CA THR A 205 12.22 -9.88 -3.22
C THR A 205 10.85 -9.50 -3.77
N ALA A 206 10.69 -9.33 -5.09
CA ALA A 206 9.40 -9.11 -5.71
C ALA A 206 8.47 -10.31 -5.48
N LEU A 207 8.93 -11.54 -5.76
CA LEU A 207 8.11 -12.75 -5.57
C LEU A 207 7.72 -12.98 -4.11
N TRP A 208 8.64 -12.75 -3.17
CA TRP A 208 8.35 -12.77 -1.73
C TRP A 208 7.35 -11.69 -1.33
N THR A 209 7.51 -10.47 -1.84
CA THR A 209 6.59 -9.37 -1.53
C THR A 209 5.19 -9.63 -2.11
N LEU A 210 5.10 -10.22 -3.30
CA LEU A 210 3.82 -10.68 -3.88
C LEU A 210 3.16 -11.72 -2.97
N THR A 211 3.94 -12.66 -2.47
CA THR A 211 3.49 -13.69 -1.53
C THR A 211 2.94 -13.07 -0.23
N LEU A 212 3.62 -12.04 0.32
CA LEU A 212 3.18 -11.30 1.51
C LEU A 212 1.87 -10.53 1.31
N CYS A 213 1.47 -10.26 0.07
CA CYS A 213 0.15 -9.69 -0.22
C CYS A 213 -0.99 -10.69 -0.02
N TYR A 214 -0.77 -11.97 -0.31
CA TYR A 214 -1.82 -13.00 -0.34
C TYR A 214 -1.85 -13.88 0.91
N LEU A 215 -0.69 -14.17 1.50
CA LEU A 215 -0.56 -14.99 2.71
C LEU A 215 -1.43 -14.54 3.90
N PRO A 216 -1.55 -13.24 4.27
CA PRO A 216 -2.41 -12.86 5.39
C PRO A 216 -3.90 -13.13 5.11
N GLY A 217 -4.32 -13.14 3.84
CA GLY A 217 -5.67 -13.51 3.45
C GLY A 217 -5.94 -15.01 3.64
N VAL A 218 -4.94 -15.85 3.39
CA VAL A 218 -4.99 -17.30 3.68
C VAL A 218 -5.06 -17.52 5.20
N GLY A 219 -4.18 -16.89 5.97
CA GLY A 219 -4.20 -16.96 7.43
C GLY A 219 -5.53 -16.49 8.04
N ALA A 220 -6.09 -15.38 7.54
CA ALA A 220 -7.40 -14.88 7.97
C ALA A 220 -8.53 -15.87 7.69
N ALA A 221 -8.49 -16.58 6.55
CA ALA A 221 -9.49 -17.59 6.22
C ALA A 221 -9.42 -18.80 7.18
N TYR A 222 -8.22 -19.28 7.49
CA TYR A 222 -8.04 -20.36 8.46
C TYR A 222 -8.46 -19.96 9.88
N LEU A 223 -8.17 -18.72 10.30
CA LEU A 223 -8.66 -18.21 11.59
C LEU A 223 -10.19 -18.12 11.64
N GLN A 224 -10.83 -17.65 10.56
CA GLN A 224 -12.29 -17.62 10.47
C GLN A 224 -12.90 -19.02 10.58
N LEU A 225 -12.31 -20.01 9.90
CA LEU A 225 -12.72 -21.41 10.00
C LEU A 225 -12.53 -21.97 11.41
N ALA A 226 -11.37 -21.71 12.04
CA ALA A 226 -11.07 -22.16 13.39
C ALA A 226 -12.03 -21.56 14.42
N TRP A 227 -12.40 -20.28 14.29
CA TRP A 227 -13.36 -19.64 15.18
C TRP A 227 -14.81 -20.01 14.87
N GLY A 228 -15.11 -20.38 13.63
CA GLY A 228 -16.48 -20.65 13.18
C GLY A 228 -17.38 -19.42 13.16
N THR A 229 -16.81 -18.21 13.13
CA THR A 229 -17.53 -16.93 13.14
C THR A 229 -16.67 -15.82 12.53
N LYS A 230 -17.32 -14.82 11.92
CA LYS A 230 -16.66 -13.61 11.39
C LYS A 230 -16.65 -12.43 12.36
N TYR A 231 -17.38 -12.53 13.48
CA TYR A 231 -17.61 -11.42 14.40
C TYR A 231 -16.45 -11.21 15.40
N ARG A 232 -15.46 -12.11 15.41
CA ARG A 232 -14.25 -11.94 16.22
C ARG A 232 -13.26 -11.05 15.47
N ARG A 233 -12.74 -10.02 16.16
CA ARG A 233 -11.68 -9.16 15.60
C ARG A 233 -10.40 -9.95 15.39
N PHE A 234 -9.70 -9.69 14.29
CA PHE A 234 -8.38 -10.27 14.05
C PHE A 234 -7.37 -9.76 15.07
N PRO A 235 -6.32 -10.56 15.39
CA PRO A 235 -5.16 -10.07 16.11
C PRO A 235 -4.60 -8.80 15.47
N THR A 236 -4.12 -7.88 16.30
CA THR A 236 -3.65 -6.56 15.85
C THR A 236 -2.54 -6.64 14.80
N TRP A 237 -1.65 -7.64 14.89
CA TRP A 237 -0.60 -7.87 13.89
C TRP A 237 -1.17 -8.24 12.52
N LEU A 238 -2.20 -9.08 12.47
CA LEU A 238 -2.82 -9.54 11.22
C LEU A 238 -3.68 -8.44 10.60
N ASP A 239 -4.43 -7.70 11.42
CA ASP A 239 -5.20 -6.55 10.95
C ASP A 239 -4.29 -5.46 10.33
N LYS A 240 -3.17 -5.14 10.99
CA LYS A 240 -2.15 -4.23 10.43
C LYS A 240 -1.59 -4.77 9.11
N TRP A 241 -1.24 -6.05 9.04
CA TRP A 241 -0.71 -6.67 7.82
C TRP A 241 -1.72 -6.64 6.67
N LEU A 242 -2.98 -7.00 6.92
CA LEU A 242 -4.05 -6.95 5.92
C LEU A 242 -4.26 -5.55 5.32
N LYS A 243 -4.06 -4.50 6.12
CA LYS A 243 -4.16 -3.09 5.71
C LYS A 243 -2.98 -2.59 4.87
N MET A 244 -1.82 -3.25 4.98
CA MET A 244 -0.59 -2.89 4.25
C MET A 244 -0.47 -3.54 2.86
N ARG A 245 -1.39 -4.42 2.50
CA ARG A 245 -1.33 -5.19 1.23
C ARG A 245 -1.22 -4.32 -0.02
N LYS A 246 -1.85 -3.14 -0.03
CA LYS A 246 -1.73 -2.20 -1.16
C LYS A 246 -0.28 -1.72 -1.34
N GLN A 247 0.36 -1.32 -0.25
CA GLN A 247 1.73 -0.80 -0.26
C GLN A 247 2.72 -1.90 -0.61
N LEU A 248 2.55 -3.11 -0.06
CA LEU A 248 3.34 -4.28 -0.42
C LEU A 248 3.22 -4.59 -1.92
N GLY A 249 1.99 -4.60 -2.47
CA GLY A 249 1.76 -4.84 -3.89
C GLY A 249 2.41 -3.80 -4.81
N LEU A 250 2.43 -2.52 -4.42
CA LEU A 250 3.09 -1.46 -5.19
C LEU A 250 4.63 -1.55 -5.11
N LEU A 251 5.19 -1.90 -3.95
CA LEU A 251 6.64 -2.14 -3.82
C LEU A 251 7.08 -3.37 -4.60
N MET A 252 6.27 -4.42 -4.60
CA MET A 252 6.47 -5.61 -5.43
C MET A 252 6.51 -5.24 -6.91
N LEU A 253 5.53 -4.45 -7.40
CA LEU A 253 5.50 -4.02 -8.80
C LEU A 253 6.73 -3.19 -9.16
N TRP A 254 7.19 -2.31 -8.27
CA TRP A 254 8.41 -1.54 -8.49
C TRP A 254 9.66 -2.44 -8.62
N LEU A 255 9.82 -3.41 -7.73
CA LEU A 255 10.92 -4.39 -7.80
C LEU A 255 10.83 -5.28 -9.06
N ALA A 256 9.63 -5.74 -9.42
CA ALA A 256 9.38 -6.53 -10.62
C ALA A 256 9.69 -5.74 -11.90
N SER A 257 9.37 -4.44 -11.94
CA SER A 257 9.73 -3.55 -13.05
C SER A 257 11.24 -3.41 -13.20
N ILE A 258 11.96 -3.18 -12.11
CA ILE A 258 13.43 -3.13 -12.13
C ILE A 258 14.00 -4.45 -12.65
N HIS A 259 13.51 -5.58 -12.10
CA HIS A 259 13.92 -6.90 -12.56
C HIS A 259 13.67 -7.10 -14.06
N THR A 260 12.50 -6.71 -14.56
CA THR A 260 12.15 -6.81 -15.98
C THR A 260 13.11 -5.97 -16.84
N CYS A 261 13.35 -4.71 -16.47
CA CYS A 261 14.24 -3.83 -17.23
C CYS A 261 15.68 -4.37 -17.25
N LEU A 262 16.20 -4.80 -16.10
CA LEU A 262 17.56 -5.36 -16.02
C LEU A 262 17.65 -6.71 -16.72
N GLY A 263 16.61 -7.54 -16.63
CA GLY A 263 16.51 -8.84 -17.31
C GLY A 263 16.56 -8.72 -18.83
N VAL A 264 15.81 -7.76 -19.40
CA VAL A 264 15.87 -7.45 -20.84
C VAL A 264 17.26 -6.95 -21.25
N ALA A 265 17.91 -6.14 -20.41
CA ALA A 265 19.24 -5.59 -20.71
C ALA A 265 20.35 -6.67 -20.72
N ILE A 266 20.20 -7.76 -19.97
CA ILE A 266 21.16 -8.88 -19.93
C ILE A 266 20.71 -10.09 -20.75
N TRP A 267 19.73 -9.90 -21.63
CA TRP A 267 19.13 -10.98 -22.40
C TRP A 267 20.06 -11.49 -23.51
N SER A 268 20.96 -12.40 -23.15
CA SER A 268 21.93 -13.00 -24.07
C SER A 268 22.37 -14.38 -23.56
N GLY A 269 22.61 -15.32 -24.49
CA GLY A 269 23.21 -16.61 -24.17
C GLY A 269 24.59 -16.52 -23.53
N HIS A 270 25.27 -15.37 -23.64
CA HIS A 270 26.52 -15.11 -22.91
C HIS A 270 26.32 -14.83 -21.42
N TYR A 271 25.19 -14.27 -21.02
CA TYR A 271 24.89 -13.94 -19.62
C TYR A 271 24.14 -15.04 -18.90
N ASP A 272 23.24 -15.73 -19.60
CA ASP A 272 22.45 -16.82 -19.01
C ASP A 272 22.28 -17.96 -20.02
N PRO A 273 23.22 -18.92 -20.08
CA PRO A 273 23.16 -20.00 -21.06
C PRO A 273 22.05 -21.02 -20.77
N LEU A 274 21.41 -20.99 -19.59
CA LEU A 274 20.44 -22.01 -19.17
C LEU A 274 19.15 -21.99 -20.00
N VAL A 275 18.79 -20.82 -20.54
CA VAL A 275 17.54 -20.59 -21.26
C VAL A 275 17.71 -20.63 -22.79
N TRP A 276 18.92 -20.94 -23.28
CA TRP A 276 19.24 -21.02 -24.71
C TRP A 276 19.53 -22.45 -25.14
N GLU A 277 19.49 -22.71 -26.44
CA GLU A 277 19.99 -23.96 -27.00
C GLU A 277 21.50 -24.12 -26.68
N PRO A 278 21.97 -25.35 -26.43
CA PRO A 278 23.35 -25.59 -26.05
C PRO A 278 24.32 -25.06 -27.13
N PRO A 279 25.49 -24.52 -26.73
CA PRO A 279 26.44 -23.96 -27.66
C PRO A 279 27.01 -25.05 -28.58
N THR A 280 27.29 -24.68 -29.83
CA THR A 280 28.07 -25.52 -30.74
C THR A 280 29.55 -25.23 -30.53
N PHE A 281 30.35 -26.27 -30.39
CA PHE A 281 31.80 -26.12 -30.20
C PHE A 281 32.49 -26.18 -31.56
N ILE A 282 33.30 -25.16 -31.84
CA ILE A 282 34.19 -25.14 -33.01
C ILE A 282 35.63 -25.19 -32.54
N SER A 283 36.45 -26.04 -33.15
CA SER A 283 37.88 -26.05 -32.87
C SER A 283 38.56 -24.94 -33.67
N ALA A 284 39.11 -23.95 -32.97
CA ALA A 284 39.77 -22.79 -33.58
C ALA A 284 41.22 -22.67 -33.10
N GLN A 285 42.13 -22.26 -33.99
CA GLN A 285 43.50 -21.91 -33.59
C GLN A 285 43.52 -20.52 -32.97
N VAL A 286 43.63 -20.45 -31.65
CA VAL A 286 43.69 -19.20 -30.89
C VAL A 286 45.14 -18.80 -30.69
N LYS A 287 45.46 -17.55 -31.06
CA LYS A 287 46.79 -16.98 -30.86
C LYS A 287 46.95 -16.56 -29.39
N ILE A 288 47.80 -17.26 -28.64
CA ILE A 288 48.05 -16.98 -27.21
C ILE A 288 49.25 -16.04 -27.03
N ASN A 289 50.20 -16.06 -27.96
CA ASN A 289 51.37 -15.17 -27.95
C ASN A 289 51.79 -14.80 -29.39
N THR A 290 52.82 -13.94 -29.57
CA THR A 290 53.26 -13.44 -30.88
C THR A 290 53.56 -14.52 -31.92
N THR A 291 54.02 -15.71 -31.49
CA THR A 291 54.45 -16.82 -32.37
C THR A 291 53.74 -18.16 -32.14
N SER A 292 52.87 -18.30 -31.13
CA SER A 292 52.26 -19.58 -30.76
C SER A 292 50.74 -19.59 -30.90
N TYR A 293 50.24 -20.62 -31.60
CA TYR A 293 48.81 -20.91 -31.77
C TYR A 293 48.47 -22.19 -31.03
N VAL A 294 47.34 -22.22 -30.34
CA VAL A 294 46.80 -23.42 -29.69
C VAL A 294 45.39 -23.65 -30.20
N THR A 295 45.09 -24.90 -30.57
CA THR A 295 43.73 -25.30 -30.92
C THR A 295 42.91 -25.36 -29.64
N MET A 296 41.88 -24.52 -29.56
CA MET A 296 40.93 -24.50 -28.45
C MET A 296 39.52 -24.68 -29.00
N ASP A 297 38.70 -25.42 -28.27
CA ASP A 297 37.27 -25.50 -28.56
C ASP A 297 36.58 -24.22 -28.07
N VAL A 298 36.09 -23.43 -29.02
CA VAL A 298 35.41 -22.17 -28.77
C VAL A 298 33.90 -22.42 -28.79
N PRO A 299 33.16 -22.12 -27.70
CA PRO A 299 31.71 -22.24 -27.69
C PRO A 299 31.09 -21.11 -28.52
N VAL A 300 30.38 -21.48 -29.58
CA VAL A 300 29.51 -20.58 -30.34
C VAL A 300 28.11 -20.67 -29.73
N GLN A 301 27.71 -19.61 -29.04
CA GLN A 301 26.39 -19.54 -28.42
C GLN A 301 25.31 -19.50 -29.49
N ASN A 302 24.26 -20.30 -29.29
CA ASN A 302 23.13 -20.32 -30.18
C ASN A 302 22.22 -19.10 -29.90
N THR A 303 21.60 -18.57 -30.95
CA THR A 303 20.65 -17.44 -30.86
C THR A 303 19.21 -17.90 -30.67
N LYS A 304 18.94 -19.21 -30.65
CA LYS A 304 17.63 -19.77 -30.37
C LYS A 304 17.50 -20.17 -28.91
N MET A 305 16.31 -19.90 -28.37
CA MET A 305 15.95 -20.31 -27.02
C MET A 305 15.59 -21.80 -26.99
N SER A 306 15.90 -22.46 -25.87
CA SER A 306 15.34 -23.78 -25.62
C SER A 306 13.86 -23.68 -25.24
N LEU A 307 13.11 -24.79 -25.27
CA LEU A 307 11.73 -24.83 -24.79
C LEU A 307 11.60 -24.30 -23.35
N GLN A 308 12.56 -24.63 -22.48
CA GLN A 308 12.64 -24.11 -21.11
C GLN A 308 12.70 -22.59 -21.11
N GLY A 309 13.55 -22.01 -21.95
CA GLY A 309 13.68 -20.57 -22.09
C GLY A 309 12.41 -19.91 -22.62
N GLU A 310 11.81 -20.45 -23.70
CA GLU A 310 10.60 -19.88 -24.28
C GLU A 310 9.47 -19.83 -23.24
N LEU A 311 9.28 -20.91 -22.48
CA LEU A 311 8.31 -20.96 -21.40
C LEU A 311 8.69 -19.99 -20.27
N PHE A 312 9.97 -19.96 -19.86
CA PHE A 312 10.48 -19.08 -18.81
C PHE A 312 10.11 -17.62 -19.10
N LEU A 313 10.46 -17.13 -20.30
CA LEU A 313 10.18 -15.75 -20.68
C LEU A 313 8.68 -15.49 -20.85
N THR A 314 7.93 -16.44 -21.42
CA THR A 314 6.47 -16.31 -21.60
C THR A 314 5.75 -16.14 -20.26
N PHE A 315 6.04 -16.99 -19.27
CA PHE A 315 5.42 -16.88 -17.94
C PHE A 315 5.84 -15.63 -17.18
N GLY A 316 7.10 -15.20 -17.33
CA GLY A 316 7.60 -13.94 -16.75
C GLY A 316 6.86 -12.73 -17.32
N THR A 317 6.72 -12.70 -18.64
CA THR A 317 5.99 -11.66 -19.37
C THR A 317 4.52 -11.63 -18.95
N LEU A 318 3.84 -12.77 -18.93
CA LEU A 318 2.44 -12.87 -18.50
C LEU A 318 2.27 -12.38 -17.05
N SER A 319 3.16 -12.79 -16.14
CA SER A 319 3.15 -12.32 -14.76
C SER A 319 3.28 -10.79 -14.68
N MET A 320 4.23 -10.22 -15.43
CA MET A 320 4.45 -8.78 -15.48
C MET A 320 3.21 -8.02 -15.97
N PHE A 321 2.59 -8.46 -17.06
CA PHE A 321 1.35 -7.83 -17.56
C PHE A 321 0.22 -7.85 -16.54
N ILE A 322 0.03 -8.99 -15.86
CA ILE A 322 -1.00 -9.10 -14.83
C ILE A 322 -0.68 -8.16 -13.65
N THR A 323 0.57 -8.12 -13.17
CA THR A 323 0.95 -7.23 -12.07
C THR A 323 0.81 -5.75 -12.43
N CYS A 324 1.10 -5.35 -13.68
CA CYS A 324 0.80 -4.00 -14.18
C CYS A 324 -0.69 -3.67 -14.07
N LEU A 325 -1.58 -4.60 -14.43
CA LEU A 325 -3.03 -4.42 -14.28
C LEU A 325 -3.45 -4.25 -12.79
N LEU A 326 -2.83 -5.01 -11.88
CA LEU A 326 -3.02 -4.82 -10.42
C LEU A 326 -2.55 -3.43 -9.96
N GLY A 327 -1.45 -2.93 -10.53
CA GLY A 327 -0.93 -1.60 -10.27
C GLY A 327 -1.87 -0.49 -10.75
N VAL A 328 -2.33 -0.57 -11.99
CA VAL A 328 -3.26 0.42 -12.58
C VAL A 328 -4.57 0.47 -11.80
N SER A 329 -5.14 -0.69 -11.45
CA SER A 329 -6.37 -0.73 -10.62
C SER A 329 -6.17 -0.26 -9.16
N SER A 330 -4.92 -0.05 -8.73
CA SER A 330 -4.61 0.55 -7.42
C SER A 330 -4.63 2.08 -7.41
N LEU A 331 -4.71 2.72 -8.59
CA LEU A 331 -4.90 4.16 -8.72
C LEU A 331 -6.28 4.55 -8.18
N PRO A 332 -6.41 5.59 -7.33
CA PRO A 332 -7.69 5.98 -6.76
C PRO A 332 -8.77 6.31 -7.80
N SER A 333 -8.37 6.92 -8.93
CA SER A 333 -9.29 7.26 -10.03
C SER A 333 -9.88 6.02 -10.70
N VAL A 334 -9.07 4.98 -10.95
CA VAL A 334 -9.51 3.71 -11.54
C VAL A 334 -10.27 2.88 -10.51
N GLY A 335 -9.77 2.78 -9.28
CA GLY A 335 -10.43 2.03 -8.22
C GLY A 335 -11.82 2.57 -7.87
N ALA A 336 -12.04 3.88 -8.04
CA ALA A 336 -13.34 4.50 -7.80
C ALA A 336 -14.39 4.21 -8.88
N THR A 337 -13.99 3.81 -10.10
CA THR A 337 -14.93 3.49 -11.19
C THR A 337 -15.33 2.01 -11.21
N LEU A 338 -14.53 1.14 -10.58
CA LEU A 338 -14.79 -0.30 -10.53
C LEU A 338 -15.83 -0.63 -9.46
N SER A 339 -16.78 -1.49 -9.81
CA SER A 339 -17.60 -2.17 -8.82
C SER A 339 -16.75 -3.05 -7.91
N TRP A 340 -17.26 -3.38 -6.73
CA TRP A 340 -16.56 -4.29 -5.82
C TRP A 340 -16.36 -5.67 -6.49
N ARG A 341 -17.30 -6.19 -7.27
CA ARG A 341 -17.10 -7.49 -7.94
C ARG A 341 -15.91 -7.46 -8.92
N GLU A 342 -15.76 -6.39 -9.69
CA GLU A 342 -14.66 -6.20 -10.64
C GLU A 342 -13.32 -5.99 -9.92
N PHE A 343 -13.28 -5.10 -8.93
CA PHE A 343 -12.08 -4.87 -8.13
C PHE A 343 -11.59 -6.16 -7.46
N MET A 344 -12.52 -6.99 -6.98
CA MET A 344 -12.20 -8.27 -6.35
C MET A 344 -11.67 -9.31 -7.33
N PHE A 345 -12.24 -9.35 -8.54
CA PHE A 345 -11.75 -10.21 -9.61
C PHE A 345 -10.29 -9.86 -9.95
N ILE A 346 -10.00 -8.57 -10.14
CA ILE A 346 -8.64 -8.10 -10.46
C ILE A 346 -7.69 -8.38 -9.29
N GLN A 347 -7.96 -7.79 -8.11
CA GLN A 347 -7.02 -7.82 -6.98
C GLN A 347 -6.89 -9.19 -6.30
N SER A 348 -7.88 -10.08 -6.46
CA SER A 348 -7.83 -11.43 -5.91
C SER A 348 -7.55 -12.49 -6.97
N LYS A 349 -8.37 -12.64 -8.02
CA LYS A 349 -8.23 -13.77 -8.97
C LYS A 349 -7.02 -13.60 -9.86
N LEU A 350 -6.89 -12.44 -10.51
CA LEU A 350 -5.71 -12.13 -11.31
C LEU A 350 -4.47 -11.99 -10.43
N GLY A 351 -4.65 -11.52 -9.19
CA GLY A 351 -3.61 -11.53 -8.17
C GLY A 351 -2.96 -12.89 -7.91
N TRP A 352 -3.79 -13.91 -7.66
CA TRP A 352 -3.29 -15.29 -7.50
C TRP A 352 -2.71 -15.86 -8.81
N LEU A 353 -3.29 -15.49 -9.96
CA LEU A 353 -2.74 -15.89 -11.26
C LEU A 353 -1.33 -15.34 -11.44
N ALA A 354 -1.09 -14.06 -11.13
CA ALA A 354 0.25 -13.44 -11.16
C ALA A 354 1.24 -14.16 -10.24
N LEU A 355 0.80 -14.54 -9.03
CA LEU A 355 1.66 -15.29 -8.11
C LEU A 355 2.03 -16.66 -8.70
N VAL A 356 1.07 -17.39 -9.27
CA VAL A 356 1.32 -18.70 -9.90
C VAL A 356 2.23 -18.55 -11.11
N THR A 357 1.95 -17.62 -12.03
CA THR A 357 2.78 -17.42 -13.23
C THR A 357 4.19 -16.94 -12.88
N GLY A 358 4.35 -16.06 -11.89
CA GLY A 358 5.65 -15.66 -11.38
C GLY A 358 6.42 -16.79 -10.69
N THR A 359 5.73 -17.68 -9.98
CA THR A 359 6.34 -18.88 -9.37
C THR A 359 6.77 -19.89 -10.44
N VAL A 360 5.95 -20.10 -11.48
CA VAL A 360 6.30 -20.98 -12.60
C VAL A 360 7.48 -20.39 -13.38
N HIS A 361 7.49 -19.09 -13.63
CA HIS A 361 8.62 -18.39 -14.24
C HIS A 361 9.93 -18.70 -13.51
N ASP A 362 10.03 -18.45 -12.21
CA ASP A 362 11.27 -18.75 -11.46
C ASP A 362 11.55 -20.27 -11.38
N GLY A 363 10.51 -21.10 -11.30
CA GLY A 363 10.62 -22.57 -11.33
C GLY A 363 11.24 -23.12 -12.61
N LEU A 364 10.96 -22.51 -13.77
CA LEU A 364 11.52 -22.91 -15.05
C LEU A 364 13.02 -22.66 -15.15
N LEU A 365 13.61 -21.71 -14.41
CA LEU A 365 15.07 -21.59 -14.31
C LEU A 365 15.72 -22.79 -13.63
N GLY A 366 15.01 -23.40 -12.68
CA GLY A 366 15.48 -24.58 -11.96
C GLY A 366 15.26 -25.91 -12.69
N TRP A 367 14.66 -25.89 -13.89
CA TRP A 367 14.40 -27.10 -14.66
C TRP A 367 15.72 -27.80 -15.01
N GLY A 368 15.81 -29.11 -14.70
CA GLY A 368 16.95 -29.95 -15.07
C GLY A 368 18.10 -30.00 -14.07
N PHE A 369 18.05 -29.23 -12.98
CA PHE A 369 19.07 -29.29 -11.93
C PHE A 369 18.78 -30.41 -10.92
N SER A 370 19.84 -31.11 -10.50
CA SER A 370 19.78 -32.09 -9.43
C SER A 370 19.94 -31.43 -8.05
N SER A 371 19.53 -32.12 -6.98
CA SER A 371 19.72 -31.63 -5.61
C SER A 371 21.19 -31.36 -5.25
N GLN A 372 22.13 -32.05 -5.90
CA GLN A 372 23.57 -31.91 -5.67
C GLN A 372 24.11 -30.60 -6.27
N ASP A 373 23.63 -30.22 -7.46
CA ASP A 373 24.01 -28.97 -8.16
C ASP A 373 23.65 -27.71 -7.36
N TYR A 374 22.71 -27.85 -6.42
CA TYR A 374 22.21 -26.75 -5.61
C TYR A 374 22.94 -26.53 -4.28
N THR A 375 23.86 -27.42 -3.89
CA THR A 375 24.48 -27.42 -2.55
C THR A 375 25.94 -26.93 -2.53
N LYS A 376 26.35 -26.07 -3.47
CA LYS A 376 27.65 -25.38 -3.40
C LYS A 376 27.73 -24.57 -2.09
N CYS A 377 28.71 -24.89 -1.24
CA CYS A 377 28.88 -24.39 0.13
C CYS A 377 27.69 -24.64 1.08
N SER A 378 26.95 -25.73 0.92
CA SER A 378 25.79 -26.08 1.78
C SER A 378 24.65 -25.05 1.79
N LEU A 379 24.65 -24.07 0.89
CA LEU A 379 23.57 -23.07 0.76
C LEU A 379 22.65 -23.42 -0.41
N PRO A 380 21.31 -23.38 -0.21
CA PRO A 380 20.36 -23.63 -1.29
C PRO A 380 20.52 -22.62 -2.42
N SER A 381 20.12 -22.99 -3.63
CA SER A 381 20.16 -22.08 -4.78
C SER A 381 19.23 -20.88 -4.62
N SER A 382 19.52 -19.81 -5.35
CA SER A 382 18.66 -18.63 -5.37
C SER A 382 17.22 -18.96 -5.75
N ALA A 383 17.04 -19.83 -6.74
CA ALA A 383 15.73 -20.32 -7.17
C ALA A 383 15.02 -21.13 -6.06
N GLN A 384 15.74 -21.99 -5.32
CA GLN A 384 15.12 -22.82 -4.28
C GLN A 384 14.47 -22.00 -3.17
N TYR A 385 15.22 -21.08 -2.55
CA TYR A 385 14.64 -20.27 -1.46
C TYR A 385 13.68 -19.19 -1.97
N ALA A 386 13.83 -18.74 -3.22
CA ALA A 386 12.85 -17.87 -3.86
C ALA A 386 11.48 -18.56 -3.99
N LEU A 387 11.46 -19.86 -4.30
CA LEU A 387 10.25 -20.65 -4.52
C LEU A 387 9.62 -21.22 -3.25
N TRP A 388 10.37 -21.49 -2.18
CA TRP A 388 9.78 -22.08 -0.96
C TRP A 388 8.62 -21.27 -0.40
N PHE A 389 8.77 -19.96 -0.32
CA PHE A 389 7.77 -19.09 0.26
C PHE A 389 6.46 -18.99 -0.56
N PRO A 390 6.48 -18.73 -1.88
CA PRO A 390 5.28 -18.77 -2.71
C PRO A 390 4.67 -20.17 -2.80
N LEU A 391 5.48 -21.24 -2.92
CA LEU A 391 4.98 -22.61 -3.01
C LEU A 391 4.20 -23.02 -1.76
N VAL A 392 4.73 -22.74 -0.57
CA VAL A 392 4.01 -22.98 0.70
C VAL A 392 2.71 -22.18 0.74
N THR A 393 2.73 -20.93 0.29
CA THR A 393 1.53 -20.07 0.30
C THR A 393 0.45 -20.58 -0.68
N ILE A 394 0.86 -21.04 -1.86
CA ILE A 394 -0.04 -21.67 -2.84
C ILE A 394 -0.58 -22.99 -2.27
N ALA A 395 0.27 -23.83 -1.68
CA ALA A 395 -0.14 -25.08 -1.06
C ALA A 395 -1.16 -24.86 0.07
N LEU A 396 -0.96 -23.85 0.92
CA LEU A 396 -1.94 -23.45 1.95
C LEU A 396 -3.23 -22.88 1.35
N LYS A 397 -3.20 -22.37 0.12
CA LYS A 397 -4.42 -21.86 -0.54
C LYS A 397 -5.27 -22.98 -1.14
N LEU A 398 -4.67 -24.09 -1.60
CA LEU A 398 -5.37 -25.18 -2.28
C LEU A 398 -6.51 -25.79 -1.46
N PRO A 399 -6.35 -26.15 -0.16
CA PRO A 399 -7.45 -26.69 0.63
C PRO A 399 -8.65 -25.73 0.73
N LEU A 400 -8.39 -24.42 0.78
CA LEU A 400 -9.43 -23.39 0.84
C LEU A 400 -10.22 -23.24 -0.47
N LEU A 401 -9.83 -23.92 -1.55
CA LEU A 401 -10.57 -23.96 -2.82
C LEU A 401 -11.46 -25.19 -2.93
N LEU A 402 -11.26 -26.21 -2.08
CA LEU A 402 -12.07 -27.41 -2.10
C LEU A 402 -13.50 -27.09 -1.61
N PRO A 403 -14.56 -27.59 -2.27
CA PRO A 403 -15.95 -27.29 -1.89
C PRO A 403 -16.27 -27.60 -0.43
N CYS A 404 -15.64 -28.63 0.14
CA CYS A 404 -15.79 -29.04 1.54
C CYS A 404 -15.27 -28.00 2.54
N VAL A 405 -14.34 -27.13 2.15
CA VAL A 405 -13.77 -26.07 2.99
C VAL A 405 -14.32 -24.70 2.62
N ASP A 406 -14.46 -24.41 1.32
CA ASP A 406 -15.00 -23.13 0.84
C ASP A 406 -16.46 -22.95 1.25
N GLY A 407 -17.30 -23.99 1.13
CA GLY A 407 -18.71 -23.92 1.52
C GLY A 407 -18.94 -23.43 2.96
N PRO A 408 -18.33 -24.07 3.98
CA PRO A 408 -18.35 -23.58 5.36
C PRO A 408 -17.77 -22.16 5.53
N LEU A 409 -16.66 -21.85 4.86
CA LEU A 409 -16.05 -20.51 4.92
C LEU A 409 -16.99 -19.43 4.38
N GLN A 410 -17.68 -19.67 3.26
CA GLN A 410 -18.66 -18.75 2.70
C GLN A 410 -19.85 -18.58 3.64
N LYS A 411 -20.35 -19.65 4.27
CA LYS A 411 -21.41 -19.55 5.29
C LYS A 411 -20.98 -18.63 6.44
N ILE A 412 -19.75 -18.78 6.95
CA ILE A 412 -19.21 -17.91 8.01
C ILE A 412 -19.15 -16.45 7.54
N ARG A 413 -18.69 -16.21 6.31
CA ARG A 413 -18.64 -14.87 5.71
C ARG A 413 -20.03 -14.25 5.48
N CYS A 414 -21.04 -15.07 5.22
CA CYS A 414 -22.45 -14.67 5.17
C CYS A 414 -23.06 -14.43 6.57
N GLY A 415 -22.34 -14.72 7.67
CA GLY A 415 -22.78 -14.45 9.04
C GLY A 415 -23.20 -15.68 9.84
N HIS A 416 -22.90 -16.89 9.35
CA HIS A 416 -23.01 -18.09 10.17
C HIS A 416 -22.05 -18.00 11.37
N ASP A 417 -22.58 -18.32 12.55
CA ASP A 417 -21.81 -18.41 13.80
C ASP A 417 -22.09 -19.76 14.46
N ARG A 418 -21.08 -20.62 14.49
CA ARG A 418 -21.18 -21.99 15.02
C ARG A 418 -21.47 -22.00 16.52
N ASN A 419 -21.09 -20.95 17.25
CA ASN A 419 -21.27 -20.84 18.70
C ASN A 419 -22.60 -20.19 19.11
N LYS A 420 -23.37 -19.64 18.16
CA LYS A 420 -24.67 -19.02 18.45
C LYS A 420 -25.70 -20.03 18.97
N LYS A 421 -25.68 -21.27 18.44
CA LYS A 421 -26.50 -22.40 18.95
C LYS A 421 -26.13 -22.83 20.37
N LYS A 422 -24.87 -22.63 20.81
CA LYS A 422 -24.44 -22.92 22.19
C LYS A 422 -24.87 -21.84 23.18
N ARG A 423 -24.93 -20.56 22.76
CA ARG A 423 -25.33 -19.43 23.62
C ARG A 423 -26.84 -19.30 23.81
N SER A 424 -27.65 -19.67 22.82
CA SER A 424 -29.12 -19.63 22.93
C SER A 424 -29.71 -20.67 23.89
N ASN A 425 -28.95 -21.72 24.23
CA ASN A 425 -29.41 -22.78 25.14
C ASN A 425 -29.04 -22.54 26.61
N VAL A 426 -28.44 -21.38 26.95
CA VAL A 426 -27.91 -21.13 28.31
C VAL A 426 -28.57 -19.92 29.01
N TYR A 427 -29.32 -19.05 28.32
CA TYR A 427 -30.05 -17.96 28.98
C TYR A 427 -31.39 -17.65 28.28
N PRO A 428 -32.51 -17.53 29.03
CA PRO A 428 -33.72 -16.90 28.51
C PRO A 428 -33.45 -15.42 28.21
N THR A 429 -34.03 -14.93 27.13
CA THR A 429 -33.86 -13.59 26.57
C THR A 429 -34.28 -12.47 27.53
N ASP A 430 -33.33 -11.65 27.95
CA ASP A 430 -33.57 -10.35 28.58
C ASP A 430 -33.66 -9.26 27.48
N PRO A 431 -34.75 -8.46 27.39
CA PRO A 431 -35.01 -7.54 26.28
C PRO A 431 -33.94 -6.45 26.04
N ASP A 432 -33.12 -6.14 27.06
CA ASP A 432 -32.16 -5.03 27.01
C ASP A 432 -30.91 -5.31 26.14
N GLN A 433 -30.57 -6.59 25.90
CA GLN A 433 -29.48 -6.95 24.98
C GLN A 433 -29.82 -6.75 23.49
N SER A 434 -31.11 -6.61 23.16
CA SER A 434 -31.54 -6.40 21.77
C SER A 434 -31.11 -5.03 21.24
N LEU A 435 -31.04 -4.01 22.11
CA LEU A 435 -30.65 -2.64 21.80
C LEU A 435 -29.14 -2.48 21.58
N ASP A 436 -28.30 -3.23 22.32
CA ASP A 436 -26.85 -3.23 22.13
C ASP A 436 -26.46 -3.92 20.79
N MET A 437 -27.22 -4.94 20.37
CA MET A 437 -27.01 -5.63 19.09
C MET A 437 -27.34 -4.75 17.87
N THR A 438 -28.36 -3.89 17.94
CA THR A 438 -28.67 -2.91 16.90
C THR A 438 -27.65 -1.77 16.84
N ARG A 439 -27.10 -1.36 18.00
CA ARG A 439 -26.00 -0.38 18.07
C ARG A 439 -24.70 -0.95 17.47
N ARG A 440 -24.34 -2.20 17.79
CA ARG A 440 -23.19 -2.91 17.21
C ARG A 440 -23.32 -3.15 15.70
N LYS A 441 -24.52 -3.45 15.19
CA LYS A 441 -24.77 -3.53 13.74
C LYS A 441 -24.55 -2.20 13.01
N ARG A 442 -24.70 -1.07 13.70
CA ARG A 442 -24.48 0.27 13.15
C ARG A 442 -23.00 0.64 13.12
N GLU A 443 -22.23 0.25 14.15
CA GLU A 443 -20.79 0.49 14.26
C GLU A 443 -19.95 -0.46 13.38
N ASP A 444 -20.33 -1.73 13.24
CA ASP A 444 -19.63 -2.70 12.38
C ASP A 444 -19.73 -2.39 10.88
N ARG A 445 -20.71 -1.57 10.48
CA ARG A 445 -20.81 -1.07 9.10
C ARG A 445 -19.70 -0.06 8.78
N MET A 446 -19.06 0.55 9.79
CA MET A 446 -17.93 1.48 9.61
C MET A 446 -16.56 0.80 9.55
N VAL A 447 -16.36 -0.34 10.22
CA VAL A 447 -15.01 -0.92 10.41
C VAL A 447 -14.49 -1.68 9.17
N TRP A 448 -15.39 -2.13 8.29
CA TRP A 448 -15.03 -2.82 7.03
C TRP A 448 -15.20 -1.94 5.78
N GLN A 449 -15.51 -0.67 5.96
CA GLN A 449 -15.72 0.28 4.86
C GLN A 449 -14.59 1.31 4.83
N VAL A 450 -13.53 1.03 4.07
CA VAL A 450 -12.90 2.10 3.31
C VAL A 450 -13.93 2.51 2.24
N ARG A 451 -14.86 3.39 2.60
CA ARG A 451 -15.74 4.10 1.64
C ARG A 451 -14.89 5.13 0.88
N PRO A 452 -15.19 5.33 -0.40
CA PRO A 452 -15.59 6.63 -0.91
C PRO A 452 -17.12 6.70 -0.98
N MET A 453 -17.65 7.90 -0.82
CA MET A 453 -19.06 8.22 -0.87
C MET A 453 -19.68 7.89 -2.24
N HIS A 454 -20.76 7.12 -2.20
CA HIS A 454 -22.05 7.27 -2.91
C HIS A 454 -22.58 5.90 -3.34
N THR A 455 -23.62 5.44 -2.65
CA THR A 455 -24.70 4.66 -3.27
C THR A 455 -25.99 4.98 -2.51
N PRO A 456 -27.12 5.09 -3.22
CA PRO A 456 -28.41 5.44 -2.63
C PRO A 456 -28.93 4.30 -1.77
N HIS A 457 -29.67 4.67 -0.73
CA HIS A 457 -30.40 3.73 0.11
C HIS A 457 -31.37 2.88 -0.76
N PRO A 458 -31.53 1.57 -0.49
CA PRO A 458 -32.69 0.85 -1.00
C PRO A 458 -33.93 1.41 -0.29
N ILE A 459 -34.74 2.13 -1.05
CA ILE A 459 -36.12 2.46 -0.67
C ILE A 459 -36.88 1.13 -0.70
N ILE A 460 -37.28 0.66 0.47
CA ILE A 460 -38.34 -0.33 0.59
C ILE A 460 -39.63 0.50 0.58
N LEU A 461 -40.37 0.43 -0.52
CA LEU A 461 -41.75 0.90 -0.58
C LEU A 461 -42.60 -0.04 0.27
N ALA A 462 -43.21 0.53 1.30
CA ALA A 462 -44.51 0.13 1.82
C ALA A 462 -45.36 1.41 1.91
#